data_AF-I0X5V5-F1
#
_entry.id   AF-I0X5V5-F1
#
_cell.length_a   1.000
_cell.length_b   1.000
_cell.length_c   1.000
_cell.angle_alpha   90.00
_cell.angle_beta   90.00
_cell.angle_gamma   90.00
#
_symmetry.space_group_name_H-M   'P 1'
#
loop_
_entity.id
_entity.type
_entity.pdbx_description
1 polymer ?
#
loop_
_entity_poly.entity_id
_entity_poly.type
_entity_poly.pdbx_seq_one_letter_code
_entity_poly.pdbx_strand_id
1 'polypeptide(L)'
;MKILIIPDVHGSHEWEAAKELPSDAYDYAAFLGDYFDCWENEWPDQGENFKAICDFVRQDTAHRKLLLGNHDWSYLSKTVNGAGVSGHQNRRIDEIRKLLTENHDILDLAFECDANCPGGRIVFAHAGFSRTWVKAVLKVFGISENQWSLSFLNKEWHRLSFDPHSEGFNYAFEELLDWYGFFSSSGNEITQGPLWIRPEALLKDAFYETQIVGHTECCLGDFVFLRDKDINLNRMNTVIAADSSSHLIFDVIDTENLPSEAISLLDFNKFYKGTQKQIYDIKSLQFSMADYSKERAMAALSAAFGEKLAERYYRMYF
;
A
#
# COMPACT_ATOMS: atom_id res chain seq x y z
N MET A 1 13.06 1.24 -16.54
CA MET A 1 12.23 0.04 -16.33
C MET A 1 10.82 0.53 -16.09
N LYS A 2 9.81 -0.18 -16.59
CA LYS A 2 8.40 0.17 -16.42
C LYS A 2 7.76 -0.78 -15.42
N ILE A 3 7.09 -0.24 -14.41
CA ILE A 3 6.47 -1.04 -13.37
C ILE A 3 5.01 -0.64 -13.27
N LEU A 4 4.13 -1.59 -13.51
CA LEU A 4 2.71 -1.44 -13.25
C LEU A 4 2.46 -1.54 -11.74
N ILE A 5 1.86 -0.51 -11.17
CA ILE A 5 1.52 -0.46 -9.75
C ILE A 5 0.03 -0.72 -9.58
N ILE A 6 -0.25 -1.64 -8.66
CA ILE A 6 -1.59 -2.06 -8.28
C ILE A 6 -1.70 -1.80 -6.78
N PRO A 7 -2.47 -0.79 -6.35
CA PRO A 7 -2.54 -0.36 -4.97
C PRO A 7 -3.36 -1.35 -4.13
N ASP A 8 -3.78 -0.90 -2.95
CA ASP A 8 -4.66 -1.62 -2.05
C ASP A 8 -5.91 -2.07 -2.82
N VAL A 9 -6.20 -3.37 -2.82
CA VAL A 9 -7.21 -3.94 -3.73
C VAL A 9 -8.62 -3.83 -3.14
N HIS A 10 -8.78 -4.06 -1.85
CA HIS A 10 -10.03 -4.09 -1.09
C HIS A 10 -11.20 -4.68 -1.89
N GLY A 11 -11.05 -5.92 -2.37
CA GLY A 11 -12.06 -6.63 -3.16
C GLY A 11 -12.36 -6.06 -4.56
N SER A 12 -11.75 -4.95 -4.98
CA SER A 12 -11.95 -4.33 -6.28
C SER A 12 -11.51 -5.24 -7.43
N HIS A 13 -12.20 -5.16 -8.56
CA HIS A 13 -11.87 -5.86 -9.82
C HIS A 13 -11.09 -4.99 -10.81
N GLU A 14 -10.77 -3.75 -10.45
CA GLU A 14 -10.08 -2.81 -11.36
C GLU A 14 -8.69 -3.31 -11.78
N TRP A 15 -8.06 -4.17 -10.97
CA TRP A 15 -6.81 -4.82 -11.32
C TRP A 15 -6.89 -5.67 -12.59
N GLU A 16 -8.09 -6.11 -12.99
CA GLU A 16 -8.28 -6.87 -14.21
C GLU A 16 -7.88 -6.07 -15.46
N ALA A 17 -7.85 -4.74 -15.38
CA ALA A 17 -7.31 -3.89 -16.44
C ALA A 17 -5.84 -4.24 -16.79
N ALA A 18 -5.07 -4.81 -15.84
CA ALA A 18 -3.72 -5.34 -16.14
C ALA A 18 -3.70 -6.42 -17.21
N LYS A 19 -4.77 -7.21 -17.31
CA LYS A 19 -4.85 -8.34 -18.26
C LYS A 19 -4.99 -7.86 -19.70
N GLU A 20 -5.51 -6.65 -19.88
CA GLU A 20 -5.75 -6.02 -21.19
C GLU A 20 -4.54 -5.21 -21.67
N LEU A 21 -3.52 -5.03 -20.82
CA LEU A 21 -2.30 -4.31 -21.21
C LEU A 21 -1.45 -5.15 -22.19
N PRO A 22 -0.82 -4.52 -23.19
CA PRO A 22 0.16 -5.17 -24.06
C PRO A 22 1.28 -5.84 -23.25
N SER A 23 1.85 -6.93 -23.79
CA SER A 23 2.91 -7.70 -23.12
C SER A 23 4.19 -6.90 -22.83
N ASP A 24 4.39 -5.76 -23.50
CA ASP A 24 5.53 -4.86 -23.35
C ASP A 24 5.16 -3.55 -22.62
N ALA A 25 3.95 -3.47 -22.04
CA ALA A 25 3.49 -2.30 -21.30
C ALA A 25 4.31 -2.07 -20.02
N TYR A 26 4.76 -3.14 -19.38
CA TYR A 26 5.54 -3.12 -18.15
C TYR A 26 6.55 -4.27 -18.09
N ASP A 27 7.67 -4.05 -17.39
CA ASP A 27 8.65 -5.07 -17.04
C ASP A 27 8.23 -5.85 -15.78
N TYR A 28 7.53 -5.19 -14.85
CA TYR A 28 6.98 -5.80 -13.63
C TYR A 28 5.57 -5.30 -13.34
N ALA A 29 4.77 -6.13 -12.68
CA ALA A 29 3.52 -5.73 -12.04
C ALA A 29 3.62 -5.98 -10.53
N ALA A 30 3.30 -5.00 -9.69
CA ALA A 30 3.38 -5.11 -8.25
C ALA A 30 2.03 -4.78 -7.60
N PHE A 31 1.40 -5.80 -7.01
CA PHE A 31 0.28 -5.66 -6.08
C PHE A 31 0.79 -5.26 -4.71
N LEU A 32 0.26 -4.16 -4.16
CA LEU A 32 0.71 -3.59 -2.89
C LEU A 32 -0.05 -4.13 -1.66
N GLY A 33 -1.04 -5.02 -1.84
CA GLY A 33 -1.69 -5.74 -0.74
C GLY A 33 -3.16 -5.40 -0.54
N ASP A 34 -3.66 -5.73 0.65
CA ASP A 34 -5.01 -5.48 1.14
C ASP A 34 -6.08 -6.01 0.18
N TYR A 35 -6.15 -7.33 0.01
CA TYR A 35 -7.02 -7.97 -0.98
C TYR A 35 -8.48 -8.08 -0.55
N PHE A 36 -8.74 -7.98 0.76
CA PHE A 36 -10.03 -8.25 1.38
C PHE A 36 -10.62 -6.99 2.04
N ASP A 37 -11.71 -7.17 2.78
CA ASP A 37 -12.34 -6.15 3.65
C ASP A 37 -13.02 -5.01 2.90
N CYS A 38 -13.44 -5.28 1.66
CA CYS A 38 -14.33 -4.39 0.93
C CYS A 38 -15.69 -4.25 1.64
N TRP A 39 -16.24 -3.05 1.61
CA TRP A 39 -17.61 -2.76 2.06
C TRP A 39 -18.65 -2.88 0.93
N GLU A 40 -18.21 -2.97 -0.32
CA GLU A 40 -19.09 -2.89 -1.50
C GLU A 40 -19.45 -4.27 -2.06
N ASN A 41 -18.49 -5.19 -2.15
CA ASN A 41 -18.75 -6.58 -2.53
C ASN A 41 -18.66 -7.54 -1.33
N GLU A 42 -19.44 -8.62 -1.39
CA GLU A 42 -19.55 -9.60 -0.31
C GLU A 42 -18.94 -10.96 -0.71
N TRP A 43 -18.67 -11.81 0.28
CA TRP A 43 -18.32 -13.21 0.03
C TRP A 43 -19.44 -13.94 -0.76
N PRO A 44 -19.14 -14.77 -1.79
CA PRO A 44 -17.84 -15.35 -2.13
C PRO A 44 -16.97 -14.51 -3.08
N ASP A 45 -17.47 -13.38 -3.58
CA ASP A 45 -16.83 -12.59 -4.65
C ASP A 45 -15.39 -12.21 -4.30
N GLN A 46 -15.14 -11.64 -3.11
CA GLN A 46 -13.79 -11.29 -2.66
C GLN A 46 -12.83 -12.49 -2.64
N GLY A 47 -13.32 -13.68 -2.27
CA GLY A 47 -12.52 -14.91 -2.25
C GLY A 47 -12.23 -15.46 -3.66
N GLU A 48 -13.17 -15.31 -4.59
CA GLU A 48 -12.98 -15.65 -6.01
C GLU A 48 -12.05 -14.66 -6.70
N ASN A 49 -12.17 -13.38 -6.37
CA ASN A 49 -11.30 -12.31 -6.85
C ASN A 49 -9.85 -12.54 -6.41
N PHE A 50 -9.60 -12.81 -5.12
CA PHE A 50 -8.25 -13.11 -4.64
C PHE A 50 -7.63 -14.36 -5.31
N LYS A 51 -8.43 -15.40 -5.57
CA LYS A 51 -7.96 -16.56 -6.36
C LYS A 51 -7.58 -16.15 -7.77
N ALA A 52 -8.38 -15.33 -8.44
CA ALA A 52 -8.07 -14.84 -9.78
C ALA A 52 -6.79 -13.99 -9.81
N ILE A 53 -6.54 -13.19 -8.77
CA ILE A 53 -5.28 -12.45 -8.58
C ILE A 53 -4.10 -13.43 -8.45
N CYS A 54 -4.22 -14.44 -7.58
CA CYS A 54 -3.20 -15.46 -7.41
C CYS A 54 -2.90 -16.21 -8.72
N ASP A 55 -3.94 -16.61 -9.46
CA ASP A 55 -3.79 -17.27 -10.75
C ASP A 55 -3.09 -16.37 -11.78
N PHE A 56 -3.44 -15.08 -11.81
CA PHE A 56 -2.77 -14.10 -12.66
C PHE A 56 -1.28 -13.95 -12.30
N VAL A 57 -0.93 -13.85 -11.02
CA VAL A 57 0.47 -13.76 -10.59
C VAL A 57 1.24 -15.04 -10.88
N ARG A 58 0.64 -16.22 -10.64
CA ARG A 58 1.28 -17.52 -10.86
C ARG A 58 1.65 -17.80 -12.31
N GLN A 59 0.97 -17.17 -13.27
CA GLN A 59 1.34 -17.26 -14.68
C GLN A 59 2.74 -16.70 -14.98
N ASP A 60 3.22 -15.75 -14.17
CA ASP A 60 4.56 -15.15 -14.34
C ASP A 60 5.08 -14.54 -13.02
N THR A 61 5.44 -15.40 -12.06
CA THR A 61 5.96 -14.96 -10.75
C THR A 61 7.32 -14.25 -10.83
N ALA A 62 8.01 -14.35 -11.96
CA ALA A 62 9.26 -13.63 -12.20
C ALA A 62 9.00 -12.13 -12.32
N HIS A 63 7.91 -11.73 -12.99
CA HIS A 63 7.58 -10.33 -13.28
C HIS A 63 6.36 -9.81 -12.51
N ARG A 64 5.50 -10.68 -11.98
CA ARG A 64 4.31 -10.31 -11.21
C ARG A 64 4.56 -10.57 -9.73
N LYS A 65 4.42 -9.54 -8.91
CA LYS A 65 4.72 -9.55 -7.47
C LYS A 65 3.44 -9.32 -6.69
N LEU A 66 3.21 -10.17 -5.70
CA LEU A 66 2.04 -10.12 -4.82
C LEU A 66 2.53 -9.79 -3.41
N LEU A 67 2.32 -8.56 -2.95
CA LEU A 67 2.78 -8.12 -1.63
C LEU A 67 1.67 -8.28 -0.58
N LEU A 68 2.06 -8.49 0.66
CA LEU A 68 1.13 -8.57 1.79
C LEU A 68 0.78 -7.17 2.32
N GLY A 69 -0.51 -6.90 2.55
CA GLY A 69 -0.98 -5.72 3.26
C GLY A 69 -1.36 -5.99 4.73
N ASN A 70 -1.73 -4.95 5.49
CA ASN A 70 -2.12 -5.13 6.88
C ASN A 70 -3.48 -5.82 7.03
N HIS A 71 -4.42 -5.62 6.09
CA HIS A 71 -5.69 -6.33 6.10
C HIS A 71 -5.50 -7.82 5.87
N ASP A 72 -4.57 -8.19 4.99
CA ASP A 72 -4.21 -9.60 4.75
C ASP A 72 -3.55 -10.21 5.99
N TRP A 73 -2.57 -9.52 6.56
CA TRP A 73 -1.87 -9.93 7.76
C TRP A 73 -2.82 -10.14 8.95
N SER A 74 -3.89 -9.34 9.05
CA SER A 74 -4.85 -9.42 10.13
C SER A 74 -5.54 -10.79 10.28
N TYR A 75 -5.60 -11.56 9.19
CA TYR A 75 -6.14 -12.92 9.19
C TYR A 75 -5.11 -13.99 9.55
N LEU A 76 -3.81 -13.70 9.34
CA LEU A 76 -2.70 -14.62 9.59
C LEU A 76 -2.17 -14.50 11.02
N SER A 77 -2.05 -13.27 11.54
CA SER A 77 -1.47 -12.98 12.85
C SER A 77 -2.11 -13.80 13.97
N LYS A 78 -1.27 -14.31 14.87
CA LYS A 78 -1.69 -15.03 16.08
C LYS A 78 -1.60 -14.19 17.34
N THR A 79 -1.18 -12.94 17.22
CA THR A 79 -1.06 -12.04 18.36
C THR A 79 -2.40 -11.38 18.69
N VAL A 80 -2.48 -10.76 19.87
CA VAL A 80 -3.65 -10.00 20.31
C VAL A 80 -3.85 -8.70 19.53
N ASN A 81 -2.81 -8.18 18.86
CA ASN A 81 -2.83 -6.89 18.17
C ASN A 81 -2.96 -7.02 16.64
N GLY A 82 -2.87 -8.23 16.09
CA GLY A 82 -2.88 -8.44 14.65
C GLY A 82 -4.22 -8.22 13.95
N ALA A 83 -5.35 -8.44 14.64
CA ALA A 83 -6.68 -8.38 14.03
C ALA A 83 -7.30 -6.96 13.94
N GLY A 84 -6.53 -5.91 14.26
CA GLY A 84 -7.02 -4.55 14.44
C GLY A 84 -7.20 -3.73 13.16
N VAL A 85 -7.94 -4.23 12.17
CA VAL A 85 -8.22 -3.52 10.90
C VAL A 85 -9.70 -3.21 10.71
N SER A 86 -10.01 -2.12 10.00
CA SER A 86 -11.39 -1.81 9.60
C SER A 86 -11.91 -2.84 8.58
N GLY A 87 -13.20 -3.13 8.60
CA GLY A 87 -13.79 -4.06 7.61
C GLY A 87 -13.50 -5.55 7.86
N HIS A 88 -12.66 -5.88 8.85
CA HIS A 88 -12.28 -7.26 9.17
C HIS A 88 -13.49 -8.21 9.25
N GLN A 89 -13.49 -9.24 8.41
CA GLN A 89 -14.60 -10.17 8.20
C GLN A 89 -14.52 -11.35 9.17
N ASN A 90 -14.89 -11.10 10.43
CA ASN A 90 -14.89 -12.12 11.50
C ASN A 90 -15.61 -13.44 11.13
N ARG A 91 -16.66 -13.38 10.31
CA ARG A 91 -17.42 -14.57 9.88
C ARG A 91 -16.72 -15.40 8.80
N ARG A 92 -15.65 -14.88 8.20
CA ARG A 92 -14.89 -15.47 7.08
C ARG A 92 -13.42 -15.71 7.41
N ILE A 93 -13.03 -15.57 8.67
CA ILE A 93 -11.64 -15.71 9.11
C ILE A 93 -11.02 -17.01 8.61
N ASP A 94 -11.72 -18.13 8.77
CA ASP A 94 -11.17 -19.44 8.40
C ASP A 94 -11.03 -19.58 6.87
N GLU A 95 -12.01 -19.10 6.09
CA GLU A 95 -11.92 -19.10 4.64
C GLU A 95 -10.80 -18.19 4.11
N ILE A 96 -10.70 -16.96 4.60
CA ILE A 96 -9.69 -15.98 4.17
C ILE A 96 -8.29 -16.44 4.58
N ARG A 97 -8.12 -16.86 5.85
CA ARG A 97 -6.84 -17.41 6.35
C ARG A 97 -6.39 -18.60 5.51
N LYS A 98 -7.32 -19.47 5.13
CA LYS A 98 -7.01 -20.62 4.28
C LYS A 98 -6.48 -20.15 2.93
N LEU A 99 -7.12 -19.20 2.26
CA LEU A 99 -6.67 -18.68 0.97
C LEU A 99 -5.27 -18.04 1.05
N LEU A 100 -5.02 -17.24 2.08
CA LEU A 100 -3.72 -16.63 2.32
C LEU A 100 -2.63 -17.67 2.61
N THR A 101 -2.94 -18.67 3.44
CA THR A 101 -2.00 -19.76 3.78
C THR A 101 -1.69 -20.63 2.57
N GLU A 102 -2.69 -20.95 1.74
CA GLU A 102 -2.52 -21.75 0.52
C GLU A 102 -1.71 -21.03 -0.57
N ASN A 103 -1.58 -19.70 -0.50
CA ASN A 103 -0.81 -18.88 -1.44
C ASN A 103 0.38 -18.16 -0.78
N HIS A 104 0.78 -18.59 0.42
CA HIS A 104 1.89 -18.00 1.16
C HIS A 104 3.19 -18.00 0.35
N ASP A 105 3.40 -19.01 -0.51
CA ASP A 105 4.60 -19.19 -1.34
C ASP A 105 4.83 -18.08 -2.39
N ILE A 106 3.80 -17.31 -2.73
CA ILE A 106 3.88 -16.20 -3.70
C ILE A 106 3.62 -14.83 -3.06
N LEU A 107 3.25 -14.79 -1.77
CA LEU A 107 3.06 -13.57 -1.01
C LEU A 107 4.40 -13.12 -0.44
N ASP A 108 4.87 -11.94 -0.82
CA ASP A 108 6.10 -11.34 -0.29
C ASP A 108 5.79 -10.15 0.64
N LEU A 109 6.70 -9.81 1.56
CA LEU A 109 6.56 -8.58 2.35
C LEU A 109 7.00 -7.34 1.56
N ALA A 110 7.91 -7.52 0.60
CA ALA A 110 8.43 -6.44 -0.22
C ALA A 110 9.07 -6.92 -1.52
N PHE A 111 9.25 -5.98 -2.45
CA PHE A 111 9.95 -6.16 -3.71
C PHE A 111 10.94 -5.00 -3.91
N GLU A 112 12.07 -5.24 -4.59
CA GLU A 112 12.98 -4.15 -5.00
C GLU A 112 13.47 -4.34 -6.43
N CYS A 113 13.82 -3.22 -7.07
CA CYS A 113 14.45 -3.17 -8.38
C CYS A 113 15.46 -2.02 -8.46
N ASP A 114 16.43 -2.16 -9.37
CA ASP A 114 17.36 -1.07 -9.69
C ASP A 114 16.63 0.04 -10.45
N ALA A 115 17.00 1.29 -10.19
CA ALA A 115 16.36 2.46 -10.80
C ALA A 115 17.29 3.69 -10.79
N ASN A 116 17.06 4.60 -11.72
CA ASN A 116 17.71 5.91 -11.75
C ASN A 116 17.06 6.89 -10.76
N CYS A 117 17.21 6.61 -9.46
CA CYS A 117 16.67 7.41 -8.37
C CYS A 117 17.68 7.56 -7.22
N PRO A 118 17.40 8.41 -6.20
CA PRO A 118 18.17 8.41 -4.96
C PRO A 118 18.27 7.00 -4.36
N GLY A 119 19.48 6.61 -3.96
CA GLY A 119 19.79 5.24 -3.51
C GLY A 119 19.99 4.19 -4.60
N GLY A 120 19.75 4.50 -5.88
CA GLY A 120 19.96 3.60 -7.02
C GLY A 120 18.99 2.41 -7.12
N ARG A 121 17.96 2.38 -6.27
CA ARG A 121 16.93 1.33 -6.23
C ARG A 121 15.62 1.87 -5.69
N ILE A 122 14.53 1.21 -6.05
CA ILE A 122 13.19 1.46 -5.52
C ILE A 122 12.75 0.24 -4.73
N VAL A 123 12.21 0.48 -3.54
CA VAL A 123 11.60 -0.54 -2.69
C VAL A 123 10.09 -0.40 -2.69
N PHE A 124 9.40 -1.51 -2.89
CA PHE A 124 7.95 -1.64 -2.88
C PHE A 124 7.54 -2.43 -1.65
N ALA A 125 6.59 -1.89 -0.91
CA ALA A 125 5.93 -2.55 0.21
C ALA A 125 4.51 -1.99 0.32
N HIS A 126 3.67 -2.63 1.12
CA HIS A 126 2.36 -2.08 1.39
C HIS A 126 2.44 -0.68 2.02
N ALA A 127 3.29 -0.48 3.04
CA ALA A 127 3.40 0.79 3.79
C ALA A 127 4.82 1.38 3.85
N GLY A 128 5.87 0.55 3.93
CA GLY A 128 7.28 0.97 3.82
C GLY A 128 8.18 0.71 5.04
N PHE A 129 9.48 0.93 4.89
CA PHE A 129 10.51 0.56 5.88
C PHE A 129 11.12 1.79 6.56
N SER A 130 10.93 1.90 7.88
CA SER A 130 11.69 2.80 8.72
C SER A 130 12.98 2.13 9.24
N ARG A 131 13.98 2.94 9.59
CA ARG A 131 15.22 2.45 10.20
C ARG A 131 14.97 1.88 11.58
N THR A 132 14.08 2.49 12.35
CA THR A 132 13.67 2.01 13.66
C THR A 132 13.09 0.61 13.58
N TRP A 133 12.21 0.34 12.62
CA TRP A 133 11.66 -0.99 12.42
C TRP A 133 12.71 -1.99 11.96
N VAL A 134 13.55 -1.63 10.97
CA VAL A 134 14.64 -2.51 10.50
C VAL A 134 15.58 -2.88 11.65
N LYS A 135 15.95 -1.94 12.51
CA LYS A 135 16.76 -2.21 13.72
C LYS A 135 16.09 -3.20 14.68
N ALA A 136 14.77 -3.14 14.82
CA ALA A 136 14.03 -4.11 15.63
C ALA A 136 14.11 -5.51 15.02
N VAL A 137 13.98 -5.64 13.70
CA VAL A 137 14.17 -6.91 12.97
C VAL A 137 15.58 -7.46 13.18
N LEU A 138 16.62 -6.63 12.99
CA LEU A 138 18.02 -7.04 13.22
C LEU A 138 18.22 -7.61 14.62
N LYS A 139 17.59 -7.00 15.63
CA LYS A 139 17.63 -7.47 17.02
C LYS A 139 16.89 -8.80 17.21
N VAL A 140 15.69 -8.96 16.63
CA VAL A 140 14.91 -10.21 16.72
C VAL A 140 15.66 -11.39 16.11
N PHE A 141 16.31 -11.19 14.96
CA PHE A 141 17.07 -12.24 14.28
C PHE A 141 18.54 -12.34 14.71
N GLY A 142 19.02 -11.44 15.56
CA GLY A 142 20.41 -11.43 16.03
C GLY A 142 21.44 -11.23 14.92
N ILE A 143 21.09 -10.48 13.88
CA ILE A 143 21.95 -10.20 12.72
C ILE A 143 22.43 -8.74 12.70
N SER A 144 23.53 -8.49 12.01
CA SER A 144 24.01 -7.13 11.76
C SER A 144 23.47 -6.54 10.46
N GLU A 145 23.54 -5.21 10.32
CA GLU A 145 22.99 -4.49 9.17
C GLU A 145 23.61 -4.90 7.81
N ASN A 146 24.86 -5.35 7.78
CA ASN A 146 25.48 -5.90 6.56
C ASN A 146 24.89 -7.26 6.11
N GLN A 147 24.10 -7.92 6.94
CA GLN A 147 23.36 -9.15 6.61
C GLN A 147 21.92 -8.85 6.19
N TRP A 148 21.46 -7.61 6.35
CA TRP A 148 20.13 -7.17 5.96
C TRP A 148 19.96 -7.15 4.44
N SER A 149 18.82 -7.66 3.97
CA SER A 149 18.34 -7.48 2.61
C SER A 149 16.84 -7.79 2.56
N LEU A 150 16.14 -7.33 1.52
CA LEU A 150 14.75 -7.76 1.30
C LEU A 150 14.66 -9.26 1.00
N SER A 151 15.67 -9.83 0.35
CA SER A 151 15.76 -11.28 0.15
C SER A 151 15.83 -12.05 1.48
N PHE A 152 16.59 -11.55 2.46
CA PHE A 152 16.59 -12.11 3.81
C PHE A 152 15.20 -12.01 4.43
N LEU A 153 14.58 -10.83 4.40
CA LEU A 153 13.26 -10.62 4.99
C LEU A 153 12.19 -11.54 4.40
N ASN A 154 12.06 -11.58 3.07
CA ASN A 154 11.08 -12.44 2.39
C ASN A 154 11.38 -13.92 2.67
N LYS A 155 12.64 -14.32 2.77
CA LYS A 155 13.00 -15.70 3.12
C LYS A 155 12.57 -16.08 4.54
N GLU A 156 12.73 -15.19 5.51
CA GLU A 156 12.25 -15.44 6.87
C GLU A 156 10.73 -15.40 6.95
N TRP A 157 10.07 -14.55 6.15
CA TRP A 157 8.63 -14.58 5.94
C TRP A 157 8.14 -15.93 5.40
N HIS A 158 8.71 -16.43 4.30
CA HIS A 158 8.33 -17.72 3.70
C HIS A 158 8.59 -18.93 4.61
N ARG A 159 9.45 -18.79 5.62
CA ARG A 159 9.71 -19.80 6.65
C ARG A 159 8.77 -19.69 7.84
N LEU A 160 8.11 -18.54 8.00
CA LEU A 160 7.16 -18.32 9.08
C LEU A 160 6.03 -19.34 8.94
N SER A 161 5.75 -20.01 10.05
CA SER A 161 4.63 -20.93 10.14
C SER A 161 3.59 -20.35 11.09
N PHE A 162 2.34 -20.38 10.65
CA PHE A 162 1.20 -19.86 11.40
C PHE A 162 0.64 -20.87 12.42
N ASP A 163 1.30 -22.02 12.60
CA ASP A 163 1.03 -22.98 13.68
C ASP A 163 1.96 -22.69 14.87
N PRO A 164 1.42 -22.24 16.03
CA PRO A 164 2.21 -21.95 17.23
C PRO A 164 3.06 -23.12 17.76
N HIS A 165 2.79 -24.35 17.32
CA HIS A 165 3.52 -25.55 17.72
C HIS A 165 4.61 -25.99 16.74
N SER A 166 4.82 -25.25 15.65
CA SER A 166 5.79 -25.57 14.61
C SER A 166 7.12 -24.84 14.77
N GLU A 167 8.20 -25.41 14.24
CA GLU A 167 9.55 -24.79 14.30
C GLU A 167 9.65 -23.46 13.56
N GLY A 168 8.77 -23.21 12.58
CA GLY A 168 8.71 -21.97 11.82
C GLY A 168 7.98 -20.83 12.53
N PHE A 169 7.35 -21.07 13.70
CA PHE A 169 6.64 -20.03 14.42
C PHE A 169 7.61 -19.05 15.09
N ASN A 170 7.42 -17.75 14.85
CA ASN A 170 8.25 -16.71 15.44
C ASN A 170 7.38 -15.55 15.92
N TYR A 171 6.90 -15.67 17.16
CA TYR A 171 6.06 -14.66 17.80
C TYR A 171 6.68 -13.26 17.80
N ALA A 172 7.99 -13.15 18.02
CA ALA A 172 8.67 -11.85 18.03
C ALA A 172 8.73 -11.21 16.63
N PHE A 173 8.76 -12.01 15.56
CA PHE A 173 8.66 -11.50 14.19
C PHE A 173 7.21 -11.12 13.84
N GLU A 174 6.22 -11.92 14.24
CA GLU A 174 4.80 -11.57 14.09
C GLU A 174 4.47 -10.23 14.75
N GLU A 175 4.94 -10.00 15.99
CA GLU A 175 4.72 -8.73 16.70
C GLU A 175 5.30 -7.51 15.97
N LEU A 176 6.34 -7.70 15.13
CA LEU A 176 6.88 -6.62 14.31
C LEU A 176 6.02 -6.33 13.07
N LEU A 177 5.20 -7.28 12.61
CA LEU A 177 4.28 -7.11 11.50
C LEU A 177 2.92 -6.55 11.95
N ASP A 178 2.57 -6.73 13.22
CA ASP A 178 1.36 -6.18 13.81
C ASP A 178 1.37 -4.65 13.87
N TRP A 179 0.18 -4.11 14.13
CA TRP A 179 0.05 -2.71 14.47
C TRP A 179 0.77 -2.42 15.79
N TYR A 180 1.77 -1.53 15.73
CA TYR A 180 2.59 -1.14 16.89
C TYR A 180 2.71 0.38 17.01
N GLY A 181 1.64 1.04 17.44
CA GLY A 181 1.61 2.48 17.73
C GLY A 181 1.26 2.75 19.20
N PHE A 182 2.07 3.51 19.93
CA PHE A 182 1.74 3.94 21.29
C PHE A 182 0.91 5.22 21.32
N PHE A 183 1.03 6.05 20.29
CA PHE A 183 0.50 7.41 20.22
C PHE A 183 -0.32 7.68 18.95
N SER A 184 -0.34 6.76 17.98
CA SER A 184 -1.05 6.88 16.71
C SER A 184 -1.72 5.58 16.29
N SER A 185 -3.06 5.60 16.29
CA SER A 185 -3.92 4.52 15.75
C SER A 185 -3.91 4.43 14.22
N SER A 186 -3.04 5.16 13.53
CA SER A 186 -3.14 5.38 12.09
C SER A 186 -1.80 5.36 11.37
N GLY A 187 -0.76 4.74 11.91
CA GLY A 187 0.49 4.56 11.16
C GLY A 187 1.49 5.71 11.22
N ASN A 188 1.32 6.72 12.09
CA ASN A 188 2.20 7.89 12.14
C ASN A 188 3.38 7.78 13.12
N GLU A 189 3.85 6.57 13.43
CA GLU A 189 5.01 6.32 14.28
C GLU A 189 6.11 5.56 13.54
N ILE A 190 7.36 5.96 13.79
CA ILE A 190 8.54 5.36 13.15
C ILE A 190 8.78 3.90 13.57
N THR A 191 8.12 3.41 14.62
CA THR A 191 8.18 2.01 15.05
C THR A 191 7.31 1.08 14.21
N GLN A 192 6.37 1.64 13.44
CA GLN A 192 5.48 0.86 12.59
C GLN A 192 6.25 0.39 11.35
N GLY A 193 5.91 -0.82 10.93
CA GLY A 193 6.64 -1.56 9.91
C GLY A 193 6.04 -1.46 8.51
N PRO A 194 6.45 -2.38 7.61
CA PRO A 194 6.11 -2.37 6.20
C PRO A 194 4.64 -2.58 5.89
N LEU A 195 3.81 -2.89 6.89
CA LEU A 195 2.37 -3.04 6.74
C LEU A 195 1.57 -1.84 7.29
N TRP A 196 2.17 -0.94 8.08
CA TRP A 196 1.40 0.04 8.86
C TRP A 196 1.90 1.47 8.80
N ILE A 197 3.18 1.71 8.46
CA ILE A 197 3.73 3.07 8.54
C ILE A 197 3.18 3.97 7.44
N ARG A 198 2.75 5.18 7.79
CA ARG A 198 2.27 6.19 6.85
C ARG A 198 3.41 7.10 6.37
N PRO A 199 3.26 7.74 5.19
CA PRO A 199 4.32 8.53 4.58
C PRO A 199 4.94 9.60 5.48
N GLU A 200 4.17 10.22 6.38
CA GLU A 200 4.70 11.23 7.29
C GLU A 200 5.77 10.68 8.24
N ALA A 201 5.54 9.53 8.86
CA ALA A 201 6.52 8.90 9.73
C ALA A 201 7.65 8.27 8.91
N LEU A 202 7.31 7.66 7.76
CA LEU A 202 8.27 7.02 6.88
C LEU A 202 9.32 8.03 6.37
N LEU A 203 8.92 9.21 5.90
CA LEU A 203 9.85 10.23 5.40
C LEU A 203 10.88 10.68 6.45
N LYS A 204 10.48 10.71 7.73
CA LYS A 204 11.34 11.14 8.85
C LYS A 204 12.38 10.09 9.23
N ASP A 205 12.09 8.81 9.02
CA ASP A 205 12.96 7.70 9.43
C ASP A 205 13.19 6.64 8.36
N ALA A 206 13.13 7.01 7.07
CA ALA A 206 13.20 6.06 5.96
C ALA A 206 14.51 5.26 5.99
N PHE A 207 14.42 3.93 5.90
CA PHE A 207 15.59 3.07 5.74
C PHE A 207 16.13 3.13 4.31
N TYR A 208 15.24 3.05 3.31
CA TYR A 208 15.57 3.23 1.90
C TYR A 208 15.29 4.66 1.44
N GLU A 209 16.09 5.16 0.51
CA GLU A 209 15.94 6.53 -0.02
C GLU A 209 14.72 6.69 -0.93
N THR A 210 14.32 5.66 -1.66
CA THR A 210 13.15 5.70 -2.54
C THR A 210 12.25 4.50 -2.28
N GLN A 211 11.00 4.76 -1.89
CA GLN A 211 10.00 3.73 -1.54
C GLN A 211 8.65 4.02 -2.20
N ILE A 212 7.97 2.99 -2.71
CA ILE A 212 6.60 3.06 -3.23
C ILE A 212 5.66 2.28 -2.30
N VAL A 213 4.53 2.90 -1.96
CA VAL A 213 3.66 2.44 -0.87
C VAL A 213 2.17 2.57 -1.26
N GLY A 214 1.39 1.57 -0.84
CA GLY A 214 -0.08 1.48 -0.90
C GLY A 214 -0.67 2.23 0.28
N HIS A 215 -1.04 1.55 1.39
CA HIS A 215 -1.34 1.94 2.80
C HIS A 215 -1.57 3.44 3.15
N THR A 216 -2.13 4.20 2.23
CA THR A 216 -2.25 5.65 2.32
C THR A 216 -3.16 6.11 1.19
N GLU A 217 -4.45 6.25 1.51
CA GLU A 217 -5.50 6.87 0.69
C GLU A 217 -5.26 8.38 0.41
N CYS A 218 -4.00 8.82 0.39
CA CYS A 218 -3.61 10.21 0.25
C CYS A 218 -3.46 10.64 -1.21
N CYS A 219 -3.59 9.74 -2.20
CA CYS A 219 -3.58 10.14 -3.60
C CYS A 219 -4.92 10.74 -4.01
N LEU A 220 -4.88 11.98 -4.50
CA LEU A 220 -5.97 12.68 -5.21
C LEU A 220 -5.81 12.55 -6.74
N GLY A 221 -4.96 11.62 -7.16
CA GLY A 221 -4.16 11.64 -8.38
C GLY A 221 -3.65 10.23 -8.69
N ASP A 222 -2.74 10.09 -9.66
CA ASP A 222 -2.18 8.78 -10.03
C ASP A 222 -1.13 8.36 -9.01
N PHE A 223 -0.11 9.18 -8.78
CA PHE A 223 0.86 8.98 -7.70
C PHE A 223 1.16 10.31 -7.01
N VAL A 224 1.55 10.24 -5.74
CA VAL A 224 2.04 11.41 -4.99
C VAL A 224 3.52 11.21 -4.65
N PHE A 225 4.35 12.13 -5.14
CA PHE A 225 5.78 12.16 -4.89
C PHE A 225 6.10 13.07 -3.71
N LEU A 226 6.37 12.47 -2.56
CA LEU A 226 6.75 13.17 -1.34
C LEU A 226 8.25 13.08 -1.14
N ARG A 227 8.89 14.22 -0.83
CA ARG A 227 10.31 14.27 -0.50
C ARG A 227 10.57 15.03 0.79
N ASP A 228 11.50 14.53 1.59
CA ASP A 228 12.03 15.24 2.75
C ASP A 228 13.53 14.99 2.91
N LYS A 229 14.25 16.01 3.35
CA LYS A 229 15.69 15.92 3.55
C LYS A 229 15.96 15.31 4.91
N ASP A 230 16.64 14.17 4.91
CA ASP A 230 17.21 13.63 6.14
C ASP A 230 18.48 14.42 6.48
N ILE A 231 18.36 15.32 7.46
CA ILE A 231 19.47 16.19 7.89
C ILE A 231 20.62 15.36 8.49
N ASN A 232 20.31 14.25 9.16
CA ASN A 232 21.31 13.44 9.84
C ASN A 232 22.16 12.63 8.85
N LEU A 233 21.53 12.14 7.78
CA LEU A 233 22.21 11.36 6.74
C LEU A 233 22.62 12.19 5.52
N ASN A 234 22.24 13.47 5.48
CA ASN A 234 22.43 14.39 4.36
C ASN A 234 22.00 13.77 3.01
N ARG A 235 20.83 13.13 2.99
CA ARG A 235 20.23 12.51 1.80
C ARG A 235 18.77 12.92 1.63
N MET A 236 18.19 12.63 0.47
CA MET A 236 16.79 12.91 0.19
C MET A 236 15.97 11.63 0.30
N ASN A 237 15.03 11.58 1.23
CA ASN A 237 14.07 10.50 1.30
C ASN A 237 12.91 10.83 0.35
N THR A 238 12.50 9.85 -0.45
CA THR A 238 11.42 9.92 -1.43
C THR A 238 10.43 8.81 -1.14
N VAL A 239 9.17 9.18 -0.93
CA VAL A 239 8.04 8.24 -0.80
C VAL A 239 7.06 8.54 -1.92
N ILE A 240 6.74 7.50 -2.70
CA ILE A 240 5.76 7.56 -3.78
C ILE A 240 4.52 6.83 -3.27
N ALA A 241 3.50 7.59 -2.86
CA ALA A 241 2.22 6.99 -2.50
C ALA A 241 1.45 6.65 -3.77
N ALA A 242 0.82 5.47 -3.78
CA ALA A 242 0.13 4.90 -4.94
C ALA A 242 -1.34 4.58 -4.67
N ASP A 243 -1.83 4.75 -3.44
CA ASP A 243 -3.22 4.43 -3.10
C ASP A 243 -4.11 5.68 -2.97
N SER A 244 -5.39 5.51 -3.33
CA SER A 244 -6.44 6.53 -3.19
C SER A 244 -7.63 5.94 -2.47
N SER A 245 -8.49 6.80 -1.92
CA SER A 245 -9.75 6.39 -1.27
C SER A 245 -10.74 5.60 -2.13
N SER A 246 -10.45 5.42 -3.42
CA SER A 246 -11.27 4.64 -4.36
C SER A 246 -10.57 3.40 -4.88
N HIS A 247 -9.28 3.21 -4.56
CA HIS A 247 -8.46 2.09 -5.03
C HIS A 247 -8.41 1.93 -6.56
N LEU A 248 -8.77 2.99 -7.31
CA LEU A 248 -8.83 3.01 -8.78
C LEU A 248 -7.51 3.39 -9.46
N ILE A 249 -6.43 3.56 -8.70
CA ILE A 249 -5.15 3.95 -9.28
C ILE A 249 -4.52 2.71 -9.87
N PHE A 250 -4.25 2.72 -11.17
CA PHE A 250 -3.61 1.60 -11.84
C PHE A 250 -2.76 2.15 -12.97
N ASP A 251 -1.49 2.41 -12.68
CA ASP A 251 -0.65 3.16 -13.58
C ASP A 251 0.78 2.63 -13.61
N VAL A 252 1.46 2.93 -14.72
CA VAL A 252 2.80 2.46 -15.01
C VAL A 252 3.79 3.56 -14.66
N ILE A 253 4.67 3.27 -13.72
CA ILE A 253 5.79 4.16 -13.40
C ILE A 253 7.01 3.80 -14.23
N ASP A 254 7.63 4.81 -14.86
CA ASP A 254 8.94 4.66 -15.50
C ASP A 254 10.03 5.04 -14.50
N THR A 255 10.76 4.03 -14.03
CA THR A 255 11.83 4.17 -13.03
C THR A 255 13.01 4.99 -13.52
N GLU A 256 13.16 5.18 -14.84
CA GLU A 256 14.23 5.99 -15.42
C GLU A 256 13.85 7.47 -15.56
N ASN A 257 12.54 7.74 -15.54
CA ASN A 257 11.97 9.05 -15.80
C ASN A 257 11.01 9.47 -14.67
N LEU A 258 11.41 9.22 -13.42
CA LEU A 258 10.64 9.65 -12.27
C LEU A 258 10.48 11.19 -12.28
N PRO A 259 9.29 11.71 -11.93
CA PRO A 259 9.06 13.15 -11.81
C PRO A 259 10.14 13.86 -11.01
N SER A 260 10.67 14.92 -11.61
CA SER A 260 11.61 15.82 -10.95
C SER A 260 10.92 16.66 -9.87
N GLU A 261 9.66 17.03 -10.12
CA GLU A 261 8.81 17.78 -9.21
C GLU A 261 8.38 16.87 -8.07
N ALA A 262 8.81 17.21 -6.86
CA ALA A 262 8.32 16.62 -5.63
C ALA A 262 7.85 17.74 -4.72
N ILE A 263 6.82 17.44 -3.95
CA ILE A 263 6.26 18.35 -2.97
C ILE A 263 6.83 17.99 -1.60
N SER A 264 7.11 19.01 -0.80
CA SER A 264 7.46 18.78 0.59
C SER A 264 6.25 18.16 1.31
N LEU A 265 6.49 17.33 2.32
CA LEU A 265 5.40 16.76 3.13
C LEU A 265 4.48 17.86 3.71
N LEU A 266 5.07 19.00 4.09
CA LEU A 266 4.32 20.13 4.61
C LEU A 266 3.38 20.72 3.55
N ASP A 267 3.86 20.92 2.33
CA ASP A 267 3.07 21.51 1.25
C ASP A 267 2.02 20.52 0.74
N PHE A 268 2.36 19.22 0.68
CA PHE A 268 1.40 18.16 0.42
C PHE A 268 0.27 18.16 1.44
N ASN A 269 0.59 18.15 2.74
CA ASN A 269 -0.42 18.14 3.79
C ASN A 269 -1.35 19.35 3.73
N LYS A 270 -0.83 20.53 3.37
CA LYS A 270 -1.66 21.73 3.16
C LYS A 270 -2.57 21.57 1.94
N PHE A 271 -2.00 21.15 0.80
CA PHE A 271 -2.74 20.96 -0.45
C PHE A 271 -3.82 19.89 -0.30
N TYR A 272 -3.48 18.73 0.23
CA TYR A 272 -4.36 17.58 0.42
C TYR A 272 -5.53 17.92 1.34
N LYS A 273 -5.27 18.47 2.54
CA LYS A 273 -6.33 18.85 3.49
C LYS A 273 -7.23 19.95 2.92
N GLY A 274 -6.66 20.93 2.22
CA GLY A 274 -7.42 21.99 1.57
C GLY A 274 -8.36 21.44 0.49
N THR A 275 -7.83 20.57 -0.37
CA THR A 275 -8.58 19.95 -1.47
C THR A 275 -9.68 19.03 -0.96
N GLN A 276 -9.37 18.13 -0.02
CA GLN A 276 -10.36 17.26 0.61
C GLN A 276 -11.49 18.07 1.26
N LYS A 277 -11.15 19.10 2.04
CA LYS A 277 -12.17 19.96 2.66
C LYS A 277 -13.11 20.55 1.60
N GLN A 278 -12.55 21.08 0.51
CA GLN A 278 -13.36 21.66 -0.56
C GLN A 278 -14.26 20.61 -1.25
N ILE A 279 -13.75 19.40 -1.49
CA ILE A 279 -14.55 18.29 -2.02
C ILE A 279 -15.69 17.92 -1.07
N TYR A 280 -15.41 17.77 0.22
CA TYR A 280 -16.43 17.45 1.23
C TYR A 280 -17.47 18.56 1.39
N ASP A 281 -17.06 19.83 1.32
CA ASP A 281 -17.98 20.97 1.31
C ASP A 281 -18.92 20.89 0.10
N ILE A 282 -18.40 20.60 -1.10
CA ILE A 282 -19.21 20.40 -2.31
C ILE A 282 -20.15 19.19 -2.12
N LYS A 283 -19.63 18.05 -1.65
CA LYS A 283 -20.42 16.82 -1.42
C LYS A 283 -21.57 17.05 -0.46
N SER A 284 -21.30 17.67 0.68
CA SER A 284 -22.31 18.00 1.69
C SER A 284 -23.38 18.93 1.13
N LEU A 285 -22.99 19.95 0.35
CA LEU A 285 -23.93 20.87 -0.28
C LEU A 285 -24.82 20.13 -1.30
N GLN A 286 -24.24 19.30 -2.16
CA GLN A 286 -25.00 18.54 -3.16
C GLN A 286 -26.00 17.57 -2.53
N PHE A 287 -25.59 16.82 -1.49
CA PHE A 287 -26.49 15.89 -0.80
C PHE A 287 -27.54 16.56 0.08
N SER A 288 -27.36 17.82 0.43
CA SER A 288 -28.41 18.59 1.14
C SER A 288 -29.54 19.05 0.22
N MET A 289 -29.37 18.96 -1.10
CA MET A 289 -30.36 19.40 -2.08
C MET A 289 -31.37 18.29 -2.37
N ALA A 290 -32.66 18.66 -2.46
CA ALA A 290 -33.74 17.73 -2.78
C ALA A 290 -33.67 17.16 -4.21
N ASP A 291 -32.92 17.82 -5.11
CA ASP A 291 -32.78 17.51 -6.53
C ASP A 291 -31.31 17.18 -6.90
N TYR A 292 -30.61 16.45 -6.03
CA TYR A 292 -29.27 15.93 -6.32
C TYR A 292 -29.21 15.24 -7.69
N SER A 293 -28.18 15.56 -8.47
CA SER A 293 -27.86 14.86 -9.71
C SER A 293 -26.35 14.82 -9.94
N LYS A 294 -25.89 13.79 -10.67
CA LYS A 294 -24.49 13.64 -11.08
C LYS A 294 -24.01 14.87 -11.84
N GLU A 295 -24.83 15.41 -12.73
CA GLU A 295 -24.51 16.57 -13.56
C GLU A 295 -24.23 17.82 -12.72
N ARG A 296 -25.01 18.04 -11.65
CA ARG A 296 -24.81 19.18 -10.74
C ARG A 296 -23.54 19.03 -9.91
N ALA A 297 -23.30 17.84 -9.37
CA ALA A 297 -22.07 17.54 -8.65
C ALA A 297 -20.84 17.71 -9.56
N MET A 298 -20.89 17.15 -10.78
CA MET A 298 -19.85 17.30 -11.80
C MET A 298 -19.62 18.77 -12.18
N ALA A 299 -20.68 19.58 -12.33
CA ALA A 299 -20.55 21.00 -12.63
C ALA A 299 -19.89 21.78 -11.48
N ALA A 300 -20.26 21.48 -10.23
CA ALA A 300 -19.66 22.11 -9.04
C ALA A 300 -18.17 21.73 -8.90
N LEU A 301 -17.83 20.45 -9.10
CA LEU A 301 -16.45 19.98 -9.12
C LEU A 301 -15.65 20.59 -10.28
N SER A 302 -16.25 20.71 -11.48
CA SER A 302 -15.58 21.30 -12.65
C SER A 302 -15.30 22.78 -12.46
N ALA A 303 -16.22 23.51 -11.82
CA ALA A 303 -16.00 24.91 -11.46
C ALA A 303 -14.86 25.09 -10.44
N ALA A 304 -14.69 24.12 -9.53
CA ALA A 304 -13.67 24.17 -8.49
C ALA A 304 -12.29 23.70 -8.96
N PHE A 305 -12.23 22.66 -9.80
CA PHE A 305 -10.99 21.91 -10.08
C PHE A 305 -10.71 21.73 -11.59
N GLY A 306 -11.61 22.17 -12.46
CA GLY A 306 -11.56 21.89 -13.90
C GLY A 306 -12.13 20.51 -14.25
N GLU A 307 -12.51 20.33 -15.51
CA GLU A 307 -13.26 19.14 -15.98
C GLU A 307 -12.51 17.82 -15.73
N LYS A 308 -11.19 17.80 -16.01
CA LYS A 308 -10.38 16.58 -15.87
C LYS A 308 -10.34 16.07 -14.42
N LEU A 309 -10.17 16.97 -13.44
CA LEU A 309 -10.16 16.60 -12.03
C LEU A 309 -11.58 16.37 -11.48
N ALA A 310 -12.59 17.00 -12.06
CA ALA A 310 -13.97 16.82 -11.64
C ALA A 310 -14.47 15.39 -11.82
N GLU A 311 -14.21 14.77 -12.98
CA GLU A 311 -14.60 13.38 -13.20
C GLU A 311 -13.92 12.45 -12.19
N ARG A 312 -12.63 12.69 -11.95
CA ARG A 312 -11.83 11.93 -10.99
C ARG A 312 -12.41 12.04 -9.58
N TYR A 313 -12.57 13.27 -9.08
CA TYR A 313 -13.09 13.50 -7.73
C TYR A 313 -14.54 13.07 -7.57
N TYR A 314 -15.34 13.11 -8.63
CA TYR A 314 -16.67 12.54 -8.60
C TYR A 314 -16.60 11.03 -8.34
N ARG A 315 -15.83 10.28 -9.14
CA ARG A 315 -15.66 8.83 -8.94
C ARG A 315 -15.10 8.49 -7.56
N MET A 316 -14.19 9.30 -7.03
CA MET A 316 -13.53 9.03 -5.75
C MET A 316 -14.39 9.34 -4.52
N TYR A 317 -15.32 10.28 -4.63
CA TYR A 317 -15.99 10.85 -3.46
C TYR A 317 -17.51 10.89 -3.52
N PHE A 318 -18.16 10.64 -4.66
CA PHE A 318 -19.62 10.75 -4.82
C PHE A 318 -20.26 9.43 -5.22
#